data_AF-A0A0P1AQN7-F1
#
_entry.id   AF-A0A0P1AQN7-F1
#
_cell.length_a   1.000
_cell.length_b   1.000
_cell.length_c   1.000
_cell.angle_alpha   90.00
_cell.angle_beta   90.00
_cell.angle_gamma   90.00
#
_symmetry.space_group_name_H-M   'P 1'
#
loop_
_entity.id
_entity.type
_entity.pdbx_description
1 polymer ?
#
loop_
_entity_poly.entity_id
_entity_poly.type
_entity_poly.pdbx_seq_one_letter_code
_entity_poly.pdbx_strand_id
1 'polypeptide(L)'
;MQNFYESIPKSKLKKFPKNDHFELPFRMCVASPSGSGKSNTVLFIIALLSKCFTKIVICTKTNETLYDHLQDTIDNVQQVDNL
;
A
#
# COMPACT_ATOMS: atom_id res chain seq x y z
N MET A 1 -0.89 -21.59 -10.35
CA MET A 1 -1.88 -20.49 -10.23
C MET A 1 -1.76 -19.64 -11.48
N GLN A 2 -2.81 -19.49 -12.28
CA GLN A 2 -2.74 -18.75 -13.54
C GLN A 2 -2.83 -17.25 -13.26
N ASN A 3 -1.86 -16.47 -13.73
CA ASN A 3 -1.86 -15.02 -13.55
C ASN A 3 -2.75 -14.36 -14.61
N PHE A 4 -3.97 -14.00 -14.25
CA PHE A 4 -4.93 -13.40 -15.18
C PHE A 4 -4.43 -12.08 -15.81
N TYR A 5 -3.48 -11.39 -15.19
CA TYR A 5 -2.86 -10.19 -15.80
C TYR A 5 -2.13 -10.49 -17.11
N GLU A 6 -1.56 -11.68 -17.25
CA GLU A 6 -0.83 -12.08 -18.46
C GLU A 6 -1.77 -12.35 -19.65
N SER A 7 -3.05 -12.61 -19.37
CA SER A 7 -4.08 -12.80 -20.39
C SER A 7 -4.65 -11.49 -20.94
N ILE A 8 -4.35 -10.35 -20.30
CA ILE A 8 -4.86 -9.05 -20.74
C ILE A 8 -4.03 -8.57 -21.95
N PRO A 9 -4.68 -8.12 -23.04
CA PRO A 9 -3.97 -7.55 -24.18
C PRO A 9 -3.09 -6.37 -23.74
N LYS A 10 -1.79 -6.42 -24.08
CA LYS A 10 -0.80 -5.40 -23.66
C LYS A 10 -1.17 -3.97 -24.06
N SER A 11 -1.98 -3.81 -25.11
CA SER A 11 -2.52 -2.52 -25.55
C SER A 11 -3.48 -1.86 -24.55
N LYS A 12 -4.10 -2.64 -23.66
CA LYS A 12 -5.02 -2.16 -22.62
C LYS A 12 -4.32 -1.89 -21.28
N LEU A 13 -3.04 -2.25 -21.15
CA LEU A 13 -2.29 -2.05 -19.92
C LEU A 13 -1.85 -0.58 -19.82
N LYS A 14 -2.14 0.05 -18.67
CA LYS A 14 -1.57 1.36 -18.34
C LYS A 14 -0.05 1.24 -18.27
N LYS A 15 0.66 2.22 -18.85
CA LYS A 15 2.11 2.36 -18.71
C LYS A 15 2.42 3.11 -17.43
N PHE A 16 3.34 2.58 -16.64
CA PHE A 16 3.86 3.21 -15.43
C PHE A 16 5.33 3.59 -15.62
N PRO A 17 5.85 4.57 -14.86
CA PRO A 17 7.28 4.88 -14.86
C PRO A 17 8.10 3.63 -14.56
N LYS A 18 9.24 3.48 -15.24
CA LYS A 18 10.21 2.43 -14.91
C LYS A 18 10.94 2.83 -13.63
N ASN A 19 11.12 1.86 -12.73
CA ASN A 19 11.90 1.99 -11.51
C ASN A 19 12.81 0.76 -11.43
N ASP A 20 14.09 0.96 -11.14
CA ASP A 20 15.09 -0.11 -11.12
C ASP A 20 14.97 -1.04 -9.91
N HIS A 21 14.23 -0.61 -8.89
CA HIS A 21 14.08 -1.33 -7.62
C HIS A 21 12.79 -2.15 -7.55
N PHE A 22 11.71 -1.73 -8.21
CA PHE A 22 10.43 -2.45 -8.20
C PHE A 22 9.55 -2.12 -9.41
N GLU A 23 8.78 -3.11 -9.86
CA GLU A 23 7.83 -2.96 -10.97
C GLU A 23 6.56 -2.23 -10.54
N LEU A 24 6.07 -1.28 -11.34
CA LEU A 24 4.80 -0.60 -11.09
C LEU A 24 3.69 -1.14 -12.01
N PRO A 25 2.50 -1.50 -11.48
CA PRO A 25 2.11 -1.47 -10.07
C PRO A 25 2.64 -2.70 -9.31
N PHE A 26 3.17 -2.50 -8.09
CA PHE A 26 3.60 -3.62 -7.25
C PHE A 26 2.51 -4.05 -6.27
N ARG A 27 2.60 -5.31 -5.82
CA ARG A 27 1.84 -5.85 -4.68
C ARG A 27 2.82 -6.40 -3.66
N MET A 28 2.64 -6.04 -2.40
CA MET A 28 3.50 -6.48 -1.31
C MET A 28 2.66 -7.16 -0.23
N CYS A 29 3.14 -8.29 0.28
CA CYS A 29 2.60 -8.97 1.45
C CYS A 29 3.65 -8.94 2.56
N VAL A 30 3.29 -8.39 3.73
CA VAL A 30 4.13 -8.41 4.92
C VAL A 30 3.56 -9.45 5.87
N ALA A 31 4.21 -10.61 5.92
CA ALA A 31 3.79 -11.73 6.76
C ALA A 31 4.79 -11.95 7.88
N SER A 32 4.31 -11.92 9.12
CA SER A 32 5.14 -12.15 10.31
C SER A 32 4.30 -12.57 11.51
N PRO A 33 4.92 -13.17 12.56
CA PRO A 33 4.21 -13.56 13.78
C PRO A 33 3.55 -12.37 14.51
N SER A 34 2.63 -12.68 15.42
CA SER A 34 2.04 -11.66 16.30
C SER A 34 3.13 -10.97 17.13
N GLY A 35 3.00 -9.66 17.35
CA GLY A 35 3.95 -8.86 18.12
C GLY A 35 5.24 -8.45 17.40
N SER A 36 5.48 -8.88 16.15
CA SER A 36 6.75 -8.58 15.45
C SER A 36 6.81 -7.20 14.76
N GLY A 37 5.83 -6.33 14.98
CA GLY A 37 5.83 -4.98 14.41
C GLY A 37 5.39 -4.83 12.95
N LYS A 38 4.66 -5.80 12.37
CA LYS A 38 4.19 -5.73 10.96
C LYS A 38 3.51 -4.41 10.58
N SER A 39 2.58 -3.94 11.40
CA SER A 39 1.86 -2.68 11.15
C SER A 39 2.84 -1.51 11.16
N ASN A 40 3.75 -1.48 12.13
CA ASN A 40 4.78 -0.43 12.23
C ASN A 40 5.70 -0.40 11.00
N THR A 41 6.13 -1.56 10.50
CA THR A 41 6.94 -1.64 9.27
C THR A 41 6.18 -1.10 8.06
N VAL A 42 4.91 -1.47 7.89
CA VAL A 42 4.09 -0.98 6.78
C VAL A 42 3.91 0.54 6.86
N LEU A 43 3.62 1.06 8.04
CA LEU A 43 3.43 2.50 8.25
C LEU A 43 4.72 3.30 8.04
N PHE A 44 5.87 2.74 8.45
CA PHE A 44 7.17 3.33 8.17
C PHE A 44 7.44 3.42 6.67
N ILE A 45 7.12 2.35 5.91
CA ILE A 45 7.22 2.36 4.44
C ILE A 45 6.30 3.43 3.84
N ILE A 46 5.06 3.55 4.33
CA ILE A 46 4.12 4.58 3.89
C ILE A 46 4.67 5.99 4.16
N ALA A 47 5.23 6.22 5.35
CA ALA A 47 5.82 7.51 5.69
C ALA A 47 7.00 7.88 4.77
N LEU A 48 7.90 6.91 4.48
CA LEU A 48 9.01 7.09 3.54
C LEU A 48 8.55 7.42 2.12
N LEU A 49 7.43 6.83 1.70
CA LEU A 49 6.88 6.96 0.35
C LEU A 49 5.72 7.97 0.26
N SER A 50 5.47 8.74 1.32
CA SER A 50 4.32 9.64 1.44
C SER A 50 4.19 10.63 0.28
N LYS A 51 5.32 11.11 -0.25
CA LYS A 51 5.41 12.02 -1.40
C LYS A 51 5.31 11.33 -2.77
N CYS A 52 5.39 10.00 -2.81
CA CYS A 52 5.31 9.23 -4.05
C CYS A 52 3.87 8.88 -4.44
N PHE A 53 2.93 8.97 -3.50
CA PHE A 53 1.53 8.62 -3.72
C PHE A 53 0.66 9.86 -3.81
N THR A 54 -0.30 9.87 -4.74
CA THR A 54 -1.33 10.93 -4.79
C THR A 54 -2.37 10.73 -3.69
N LYS A 55 -2.64 9.47 -3.32
CA LYS A 55 -3.64 9.08 -2.34
C LYS A 55 -3.24 7.76 -1.71
N ILE A 56 -3.34 7.68 -0.38
CA ILE A 56 -3.13 6.46 0.41
C ILE A 56 -4.46 6.12 1.07
N VAL A 57 -4.91 4.88 0.91
CA VAL A 57 -6.13 4.37 1.55
C VAL A 57 -5.75 3.25 2.51
N ILE A 58 -6.06 3.43 3.78
CA ILE A 58 -5.85 2.43 4.82
C ILE A 58 -7.17 1.73 5.08
N CYS A 59 -7.16 0.42 4.87
CA CYS A 59 -8.30 -0.46 5.03
C CYS A 59 -8.04 -1.41 6.18
N THR A 60 -8.80 -1.28 7.28
CA THR A 60 -8.59 -2.06 8.50
C THR A 60 -9.90 -2.62 9.02
N LYS A 61 -9.87 -3.84 9.58
CA LYS A 61 -11.04 -4.43 10.25
C LYS A 61 -11.36 -3.75 11.59
N THR A 62 -10.32 -3.28 12.28
CA THR A 62 -10.44 -2.60 13.57
C THR A 62 -9.57 -1.36 13.51
N ASN A 63 -10.11 -0.25 13.98
CA ASN A 63 -9.39 1.02 14.00
C ASN A 63 -8.37 1.01 15.17
N GLU A 64 -7.19 1.58 14.93
CA GLU A 64 -6.10 1.69 15.89
C GLU A 64 -5.62 3.15 15.90
N THR A 65 -5.26 3.67 17.08
CA THR A 65 -4.78 5.06 17.26
C THR A 65 -3.59 5.42 16.35
N LEU A 66 -2.83 4.40 15.95
CA LEU A 66 -1.68 4.57 15.06
C LEU A 66 -2.10 5.00 13.65
N TYR A 67 -3.27 4.59 13.17
CA TYR A 67 -3.80 5.00 11.87
C TYR A 67 -4.31 6.43 11.90
N ASP A 68 -4.98 6.84 12.99
CA ASP A 68 -5.40 8.23 13.24
C ASP A 68 -4.20 9.17 13.20
N HIS A 69 -3.14 8.83 13.96
CA HIS A 69 -1.91 9.62 13.98
C HIS A 69 -1.27 9.73 12.59
N LEU A 70 -1.30 8.66 11.79
CA LEU A 70 -0.76 8.70 10.43
C LEU A 70 -1.56 9.64 9.52
N GLN A 71 -2.90 9.64 9.66
CA GLN A 71 -3.79 10.52 8.93
C GLN A 71 -3.55 11.99 9.28
N ASP A 72 -3.31 12.29 10.55
CA ASP A 72 -2.99 13.66 11.00
C ASP A 72 -1.59 14.12 10.55
N THR A 73 -0.67 13.18 10.33
CA THR A 73 0.72 13.48 9.95
C THR A 73 0.93 13.59 8.44
N ILE A 74 0.09 12.93 7.64
CA ILE A 74 0.28 12.78 6.19
C ILE A 74 -1.00 13.20 5.44
N ASP A 75 -0.91 14.31 4.71
CA ASP A 75 -2.04 15.01 4.05
C ASP A 75 -2.88 14.16 3.06
N ASN A 76 -2.34 13.05 2.55
CA ASN A 76 -2.97 12.22 1.52
C ASN A 76 -3.45 10.84 2.02
N VAL A 77 -3.53 10.64 3.34
CA VAL A 77 -4.03 9.40 3.96
C VAL A 77 -5.53 9.48 4.24
N GLN A 78 -6.25 8.43 3.87
CA GLN A 78 -7.68 8.26 4.19
C GLN A 78 -7.92 6.88 4.77
N GLN A 79 -8.63 6.82 5.88
CA GLN A 79 -9.07 5.56 6.47
C GLN A 79 -10.45 5.16 5.94
N VAL A 80 -10.61 3.86 5.67
CA VAL A 80 -11.90 3.24 5.35
C VAL A 80 -12.14 2.12 6.34
N ASP A 81 -13.16 2.31 7.17
CA ASP A 81 -13.59 1.31 8.15
C ASP A 81 -14.55 0.29 7.52
N ASN A 82 -14.58 -0.93 8.07
CA ASN A 82 -15.53 -2.02 7.76
C ASN A 82 -15.39 -2.68 6.38
N LEU A 83 -14.26 -3.37 6.17
CA LEU A 83 -14.13 -4.42 5.14
C LEU A 83 -14.43 -5.82 5.69
#